data_AF-E9GC56-F1
#
_entry.id   AF-E9GC56-F1
#
_cell.length_a   1.000
_cell.length_b   1.000
_cell.length_c   1.000
_cell.angle_alpha   90.00
_cell.angle_beta   90.00
_cell.angle_gamma   90.00
#
_symmetry.space_group_name_H-M   'P 1'
#
loop_
_entity.id
_entity.type
_entity.pdbx_description
1 polymer ?
#
loop_
_entity_poly.entity_id
_entity_poly.type
_entity_poly.pdbx_seq_one_letter_code
_entity_poly.pdbx_strand_id
1 'polypeptide(L)'
;KKTNDTYALNKKASRALLKEVNLKCGTMPFCLRNLEDEQKACVGVPECVSHKLLEPYPVLYEEPNEIVAQFKFTVLLMPNGPQKISGLSFDPTAFQSENSITDEEVKKLITSSTRSKPKKKNPETTEVAKVSQAVLV
;
A
#
# COMPACT_ATOMS: atom_id res chain seq x y z
N LYS A 1 -10.77 10.28 -2.39
CA LYS A 1 -10.50 9.36 -3.53
C LYS A 1 -11.62 9.50 -4.54
N LYS A 2 -11.36 9.40 -5.84
CA LYS A 2 -12.43 9.40 -6.86
C LYS A 2 -13.11 8.02 -6.95
N THR A 3 -14.43 7.99 -7.04
CA THR A 3 -15.24 6.78 -7.31
C THR A 3 -15.58 6.63 -8.80
N ASN A 4 -16.20 5.52 -9.18
CA ASN A 4 -16.63 5.25 -10.56
C ASN A 4 -18.03 5.81 -10.89
N ASP A 5 -18.65 6.51 -9.94
CA ASP A 5 -20.00 7.05 -10.11
C ASP A 5 -19.99 8.23 -11.09
N THR A 6 -21.02 8.32 -11.93
CA THR A 6 -21.15 9.39 -12.93
C THR A 6 -22.34 10.26 -12.57
N TYR A 7 -22.08 11.54 -12.29
CA TYR A 7 -23.11 12.52 -11.96
C TYR A 7 -22.85 13.83 -12.70
N ALA A 8 -23.92 14.44 -13.22
CA ALA A 8 -23.86 15.74 -13.88
C ALA A 8 -23.82 16.85 -12.82
N LEU A 9 -22.62 17.35 -12.52
CA LEU A 9 -22.38 18.44 -11.57
C LEU A 9 -23.01 19.76 -12.04
N ASN A 10 -23.69 20.46 -11.12
CA ASN A 10 -24.39 21.71 -11.40
C ASN A 10 -23.41 22.91 -11.34
N LYS A 11 -22.59 23.01 -10.30
CA LYS A 11 -21.68 24.16 -10.15
C LYS A 11 -20.55 24.13 -11.17
N LYS A 12 -20.15 25.31 -11.66
CA LYS A 12 -18.98 25.48 -12.55
C LYS A 12 -17.67 25.12 -11.83
N ALA A 13 -17.56 25.50 -10.55
CA ALA A 13 -16.39 25.19 -9.72
C ALA A 13 -16.18 23.68 -9.56
N SER A 14 -17.23 22.92 -9.25
CA SER A 14 -17.16 21.46 -9.08
C SER A 14 -16.78 20.73 -10.36
N ARG A 15 -17.29 21.18 -11.52
CA ARG A 15 -16.90 20.64 -12.83
C ARG A 15 -15.42 20.89 -13.15
N ALA A 16 -14.93 22.09 -12.86
CA ALA A 16 -13.52 22.43 -13.04
C ALA A 16 -12.61 21.57 -12.12
N LEU A 17 -12.99 21.44 -10.85
CA LEU A 17 -12.29 20.61 -9.86
C LEU A 17 -12.23 19.15 -10.29
N LEU A 18 -13.36 18.55 -10.71
CA LEU A 18 -13.39 17.15 -11.13
C LEU A 18 -12.52 16.90 -12.38
N LYS A 19 -12.47 17.86 -13.32
CA LYS A 19 -11.57 17.78 -14.49
C LYS A 19 -10.11 17.82 -14.08
N GLU A 20 -9.73 18.73 -13.19
CA GLU A 20 -8.37 18.86 -12.68
C GLU A 20 -7.92 17.60 -11.94
N VAL A 21 -8.77 17.06 -11.05
CA VAL A 21 -8.49 15.82 -10.30
C VAL A 21 -8.34 14.62 -11.24
N ASN A 22 -9.20 14.51 -12.26
CA ASN A 22 -9.09 13.44 -13.24
C ASN A 22 -7.76 13.50 -14.02
N LEU A 23 -7.29 14.70 -14.34
CA LEU A 23 -6.04 14.90 -15.08
C LEU A 23 -4.80 14.64 -14.21
N LYS A 24 -4.78 15.18 -12.99
CA LYS A 24 -3.59 15.14 -12.11
C LYS A 24 -3.49 13.86 -11.29
N CYS A 25 -4.60 13.37 -10.75
CA CYS A 25 -4.61 12.32 -9.72
C CYS A 25 -5.34 11.05 -10.15
N GLY A 26 -6.21 11.12 -11.17
CA GLY A 26 -7.02 9.99 -11.61
C GLY A 26 -7.86 9.41 -10.48
N THR A 27 -7.62 8.14 -10.13
CA THR A 27 -8.27 7.44 -9.01
C THR A 27 -7.45 7.44 -7.71
N MET A 28 -6.28 8.07 -7.70
CA MET A 28 -5.40 8.12 -6.53
C MET A 28 -5.93 9.11 -5.48
N PRO A 29 -5.71 8.88 -4.17
CA PRO A 29 -5.94 9.90 -3.15
C PRO A 29 -5.15 11.17 -3.43
N PHE A 30 -5.73 12.32 -3.09
CA PHE A 30 -5.12 13.63 -3.26
C PHE A 30 -5.48 14.54 -2.08
N CYS A 31 -4.67 15.57 -1.87
CA CYS A 31 -4.90 16.61 -0.90
C CYS A 31 -5.43 17.87 -1.59
N LEU A 32 -6.31 18.62 -0.93
CA LEU A 32 -6.86 19.86 -1.48
C LEU A 32 -5.80 20.93 -1.73
N ARG A 33 -4.72 20.92 -0.93
CA ARG A 33 -3.55 21.82 -1.09
C ARG A 33 -2.78 21.61 -2.39
N ASN A 34 -2.90 20.46 -3.03
CA ASN A 34 -2.22 20.15 -4.29
C ASN A 34 -2.98 20.66 -5.52
N LEU A 35 -4.16 21.24 -5.33
CA LEU A 35 -4.97 21.86 -6.39
C LEU A 35 -4.51 23.31 -6.63
N GLU A 36 -4.66 23.80 -7.85
CA GLU A 36 -4.23 25.16 -8.22
C GLU A 36 -5.02 26.26 -7.49
N ASP A 37 -6.33 26.06 -7.33
CA ASP A 37 -7.23 27.05 -6.75
C ASP A 37 -7.93 26.52 -5.49
N GLU A 38 -7.37 26.82 -4.32
CA GLU A 38 -7.92 26.38 -3.03
C GLU A 38 -9.34 26.90 -2.77
N GLN A 39 -9.62 28.16 -3.13
CA GLN A 39 -10.96 28.75 -2.95
C GLN A 39 -12.03 28.04 -3.80
N LYS A 40 -11.69 27.67 -5.04
CA LYS A 40 -12.62 26.94 -5.93
C LYS A 40 -12.78 25.49 -5.46
N ALA A 41 -11.71 24.89 -4.94
CA ALA A 41 -11.74 23.56 -4.37
C ALA A 41 -12.69 23.50 -3.16
N CYS A 42 -12.57 24.41 -2.19
CA CYS A 42 -13.45 24.45 -1.01
C CYS A 42 -14.93 24.58 -1.36
N VAL A 43 -15.28 25.32 -2.41
CA VAL A 43 -16.68 25.49 -2.86
C VAL A 43 -17.19 24.27 -3.65
N GLY A 44 -16.31 23.55 -4.34
CA GLY A 44 -16.65 22.41 -5.20
C GLY A 44 -16.66 21.05 -4.49
N VAL A 45 -15.82 20.87 -3.47
CA VAL A 45 -15.71 19.59 -2.72
C VAL A 45 -17.04 19.13 -2.12
N PRO A 46 -17.85 19.97 -1.44
CA PRO A 46 -19.07 19.50 -0.78
C PRO A 46 -20.07 18.87 -1.76
N GLU A 47 -20.20 19.41 -2.97
CA GLU A 47 -21.08 18.85 -4.01
C GLU A 47 -20.55 17.50 -4.49
N CYS A 48 -19.24 17.40 -4.76
CA CYS A 48 -18.61 16.16 -5.19
C CYS A 48 -18.70 15.04 -4.14
N VAL A 49 -18.65 15.39 -2.85
CA VAL A 49 -18.80 14.42 -1.74
C VAL A 49 -20.27 13.99 -1.61
N SER A 50 -21.23 14.92 -1.65
CA SER A 50 -22.66 14.60 -1.55
C SER A 50 -23.14 13.66 -2.66
N HIS A 51 -22.62 13.83 -3.88
CA HIS A 51 -22.94 12.96 -5.02
C HIS A 51 -22.03 11.73 -5.13
N LYS A 52 -21.27 11.41 -4.08
CA LYS A 52 -20.36 10.25 -3.98
C LYS A 52 -19.27 10.19 -5.05
N LEU A 53 -19.03 11.26 -5.82
CA LEU A 53 -17.94 11.33 -6.81
C LEU A 53 -16.56 11.35 -6.16
N LEU A 54 -16.49 11.96 -4.96
CA LEU A 54 -15.31 11.98 -4.12
C LEU A 54 -15.63 11.35 -2.76
N GLU A 55 -14.85 10.35 -2.41
CA GLU A 55 -14.85 9.74 -1.08
C GLU A 55 -13.87 10.50 -0.17
N PRO A 56 -14.35 11.14 0.92
CA PRO A 56 -13.48 11.84 1.85
C PRO A 56 -12.72 10.86 2.74
N TYR A 57 -11.50 11.22 3.11
CA TYR A 57 -10.76 10.57 4.18
C TYR A 57 -10.83 11.44 5.43
N PRO A 58 -11.77 11.19 6.36
CA PRO A 58 -11.94 12.01 7.55
C PRO A 58 -10.71 11.89 8.47
N VAL A 59 -10.41 12.99 9.17
CA VAL A 59 -9.41 12.98 10.23
C VAL A 59 -10.07 12.43 11.49
N LEU A 60 -9.53 11.32 11.99
CA LEU A 60 -9.97 10.69 13.23
C LEU A 60 -9.11 11.21 14.39
N TYR A 61 -9.74 11.40 15.55
CA TYR A 61 -9.10 11.88 16.77
C TYR A 61 -9.39 10.89 17.90
N GLU A 62 -8.39 10.65 18.74
CA GLU A 62 -8.54 9.94 20.02
C GLU A 62 -8.70 10.93 21.18
N GLU A 63 -8.97 10.40 22.37
CA GLU A 63 -9.11 11.18 23.60
C GLU A 63 -7.85 12.01 23.91
N PRO A 64 -8.01 13.17 24.59
CA PRO A 64 -6.88 14.02 24.92
C PRO A 64 -5.87 13.28 25.81
N ASN A 65 -4.59 13.36 25.44
CA ASN A 65 -3.43 12.70 26.05
C ASN A 65 -3.18 11.23 25.65
N GLU A 66 -3.90 10.69 24.66
CA GLU A 66 -3.60 9.38 24.10
C GLU A 66 -2.66 9.47 22.88
N ILE A 67 -1.87 8.41 22.67
CA ILE A 67 -0.88 8.33 21.58
C ILE A 67 -1.26 7.19 20.63
N VAL A 68 -1.42 7.52 19.34
CA VAL A 68 -1.72 6.53 18.29
C VAL A 68 -0.47 6.19 17.50
N ALA A 69 -0.11 4.90 17.44
CA ALA A 69 0.97 4.40 16.60
C ALA A 69 0.40 3.67 15.36
N GLN A 70 0.78 4.09 14.16
CA GLN A 70 0.38 3.45 12.90
C GLN A 70 1.61 3.04 12.08
N PHE A 71 1.72 1.74 11.78
CA PHE A 71 2.73 1.20 10.86
C PHE A 71 2.06 0.72 9.58
N LYS A 72 2.39 1.34 8.44
CA LYS A 72 1.90 0.94 7.12
C LYS A 72 3.08 0.50 6.27
N PHE A 73 2.94 -0.66 5.63
CA PHE A 73 3.94 -1.22 4.72
C PHE A 73 3.25 -1.90 3.54
N THR A 74 3.93 -1.97 2.40
CA THR A 74 3.42 -2.65 1.20
C THR A 74 4.20 -3.92 0.94
N VAL A 75 3.48 -5.04 0.77
CA VAL A 75 4.05 -6.36 0.50
C VAL A 75 3.68 -6.81 -0.91
N LEU A 76 4.64 -7.38 -1.62
CA LEU A 76 4.37 -8.18 -2.81
C LEU A 76 4.24 -9.65 -2.45
N LEU A 77 3.22 -10.29 -2.97
CA LEU A 77 3.08 -11.74 -2.92
C LEU A 77 3.69 -12.34 -4.19
N MET A 78 4.92 -12.81 -4.06
CA MET A 78 5.61 -13.56 -5.12
C MET A 78 5.47 -15.06 -4.84
N PRO A 79 5.65 -15.94 -5.85
CA PRO A 79 5.73 -17.39 -5.62
C PRO A 79 6.83 -17.79 -4.62
N ASN A 80 7.86 -16.94 -4.48
CA ASN A 80 8.97 -17.11 -3.53
C ASN A 80 8.64 -16.60 -2.12
N GLY A 81 7.39 -16.21 -1.84
CA GLY A 81 6.92 -15.70 -0.56
C GLY A 81 6.65 -14.19 -0.53
N PRO A 82 6.18 -13.67 0.61
CA PRO A 82 5.89 -12.26 0.79
C PRO A 82 7.20 -11.45 0.87
N GLN A 83 7.32 -10.43 0.01
CA GLN A 83 8.44 -9.49 0.01
C GLN A 83 7.95 -8.09 0.38
N LYS A 84 8.44 -7.56 1.50
CA LYS A 84 8.23 -6.15 1.89
C LYS A 84 9.04 -5.25 0.96
N ILE A 85 8.39 -4.35 0.22
CA ILE A 85 9.09 -3.33 -0.61
C ILE A 85 9.28 -2.05 0.19
N SER A 86 8.21 -1.56 0.80
CA SER A 86 8.17 -0.26 1.47
C SER A 86 7.72 -0.42 2.92
N GLY A 87 8.24 0.44 3.78
CA GLY A 87 7.90 0.52 5.19
C GLY A 87 8.89 1.40 5.93
N LEU A 88 8.46 1.96 7.05
CA LEU A 88 9.34 2.74 7.92
C LEU A 88 10.37 1.83 8.58
N SER A 89 11.62 2.28 8.67
CA SER A 89 12.65 1.64 9.49
C SER A 89 12.30 1.87 10.96
N PHE A 90 11.84 0.82 11.63
CA PHE A 90 11.58 0.84 13.06
C PHE A 90 12.81 0.28 13.78
N ASP A 91 13.45 1.11 14.60
CA ASP A 91 14.53 0.69 15.48
C ASP A 91 13.94 0.35 16.86
N PRO A 92 13.88 -0.94 17.24
CA PRO A 92 13.32 -1.35 18.52
C PRO A 92 14.19 -0.94 19.72
N THR A 93 15.46 -0.56 19.51
CA THR A 93 16.36 -0.21 20.62
C THR A 93 16.07 1.17 21.22
N ALA A 94 15.38 2.03 20.47
CA ALA A 94 15.02 3.38 20.91
C ALA A 94 13.81 3.40 21.86
N PHE A 95 13.09 2.28 22.01
CA PHE A 95 11.85 2.21 22.80
C PHE A 95 12.01 1.21 23.95
N GLN A 96 11.79 1.68 25.17
CA GLN A 96 11.71 0.84 26.36
C GLN A 96 10.25 0.73 26.78
N SER A 97 9.69 -0.49 26.75
CA SER A 97 8.33 -0.76 27.19
C SER A 97 8.34 -1.62 28.46
N GLU A 98 7.54 -1.23 29.44
CA GLU A 98 7.35 -2.01 30.68
C GLU A 98 6.54 -3.29 30.42
N ASN A 99 5.68 -3.24 29.40
CA ASN A 99 4.84 -4.36 29.00
C ASN A 99 5.52 -5.15 27.89
N SER A 100 5.61 -6.47 28.08
CA SER A 100 6.07 -7.42 27.08
C SER A 100 5.01 -8.49 26.86
N ILE A 101 5.03 -9.09 25.67
CA ILE A 101 4.08 -10.14 25.30
C ILE A 101 4.28 -11.33 26.25
N THR A 102 3.21 -11.87 26.85
CA THR A 102 3.29 -13.01 27.79
C THR A 102 3.18 -14.35 27.09
N ASP A 103 2.36 -14.43 26.04
CA ASP A 103 1.99 -15.70 25.39
C ASP A 103 3.14 -16.33 24.58
N GLU A 104 3.39 -17.61 24.83
CA GLU A 104 4.49 -18.35 24.21
C GLU A 104 4.28 -18.61 22.72
N GLU A 105 3.03 -18.80 22.27
CA GLU A 105 2.70 -19.02 20.87
C GLU A 105 2.96 -17.78 20.01
N VAL A 106 2.56 -16.60 20.51
CA VAL A 106 2.74 -15.32 19.82
C VAL A 106 4.22 -14.95 19.72
N LYS A 107 5.01 -15.22 20.78
CA LYS A 107 6.47 -15.04 20.73
C LYS A 107 7.11 -15.89 19.64
N LYS A 108 6.73 -17.16 19.53
CA LYS A 108 7.23 -18.06 18.48
C LYS A 108 6.91 -17.55 17.08
N LEU A 109 5.71 -16.99 16.87
CA LEU A 109 5.30 -16.42 15.58
C LEU A 109 6.06 -15.15 15.21
N ILE A 110 6.29 -14.24 16.14
CA ILE A 110 7.01 -12.97 15.88
C ILE A 110 8.48 -13.23 15.54
N THR A 111 9.12 -14.20 16.20
CA THR A 111 10.50 -14.60 15.89
C THR A 111 10.58 -15.43 14.61
N SER A 112 9.48 -16.07 14.19
CA SER A 112 9.47 -16.83 12.94
C SER A 112 9.72 -15.91 11.73
N SER A 113 10.68 -16.30 10.88
CA SER A 113 11.07 -15.47 9.75
C SER A 113 9.93 -15.40 8.72
N THR A 114 9.53 -14.19 8.37
CA THR A 114 8.46 -13.91 7.40
C THR A 114 8.87 -14.19 5.95
N ARG A 115 10.16 -14.39 5.68
CA ARG A 115 10.68 -14.70 4.35
C ARG A 115 10.84 -16.21 4.22
N SER A 116 10.13 -16.85 3.29
CA SER A 116 10.46 -18.21 2.88
C SER A 116 11.88 -18.21 2.32
N LYS A 117 12.79 -18.92 3.01
CA LYS A 117 14.14 -19.12 2.52
C LYS A 117 14.05 -19.70 1.11
N PRO A 118 14.76 -19.16 0.11
CA PRO A 118 14.87 -19.86 -1.16
C PRO A 118 15.48 -21.23 -0.86
N LYS A 119 14.80 -22.31 -1.25
CA LYS A 119 15.46 -23.61 -1.35
C LYS A 119 16.68 -23.37 -2.25
N LYS A 120 17.89 -23.48 -1.68
CA LYS A 120 19.10 -23.70 -2.47
C LYS A 120 18.78 -24.90 -3.36
N LYS A 121 18.66 -24.69 -4.67
CA LYS A 121 18.73 -25.80 -5.61
C LYS A 121 20.13 -26.38 -5.43
N ASN A 122 20.22 -27.56 -4.82
CA ASN A 122 21.41 -28.37 -4.93
C ASN A 122 21.61 -28.66 -6.43
N PRO A 123 22.85 -28.57 -6.96
CA PRO A 123 23.14 -29.04 -8.29
C PRO A 123 22.98 -30.57 -8.29
N GLU A 124 22.00 -31.09 -9.02
CA GLU A 124 21.96 -32.51 -9.34
C GLU A 124 23.04 -32.80 -10.37
N THR A 125 24.18 -33.29 -9.90
CA THR A 125 25.07 -34.14 -10.69
C THR A 125 24.50 -35.56 -10.68
N THR A 126 24.09 -36.07 -11.84
CA THR A 126 24.26 -37.50 -12.16
C THR A 126 24.67 -37.66 -13.61
N GLU A 127 25.75 -38.39 -13.80
CA GLU A 127 26.51 -38.58 -15.02
C GLU A 127 25.87 -39.62 -15.97
N VAL A 128 25.90 -39.28 -17.27
CA VAL A 128 26.29 -40.07 -18.45
C VAL A 128 25.78 -41.51 -18.64
N ALA A 129 25.11 -41.73 -19.79
CA ALA A 129 25.28 -42.93 -20.62
C ALA A 129 25.22 -42.58 -22.12
N LYS A 130 26.32 -42.88 -22.84
CA LYS A 130 26.54 -42.78 -24.29
C LYS A 130 25.65 -43.75 -25.09
N VAL A 131 25.35 -43.45 -26.37
CA VAL A 131 25.89 -44.13 -27.59
C VAL A 131 25.40 -43.44 -28.88
N SER A 132 26.39 -42.95 -29.62
CA SER A 132 26.62 -42.92 -31.09
C SER A 132 25.50 -43.23 -32.11
N GLN A 133 25.34 -42.33 -33.10
CA GLN A 133 25.33 -42.54 -34.58
C GLN A 133 24.98 -41.18 -35.23
N ALA A 134 25.91 -40.43 -35.84
CA ALA A 134 26.49 -40.54 -37.19
C ALA A 134 25.61 -39.96 -38.33
N VAL A 135 26.28 -39.20 -39.23
CA VAL A 135 25.92 -38.81 -40.63
C VAL A 135 25.18 -37.45 -40.77
N LEU A 136 25.86 -36.34 -41.09
CA LEU A 136 26.37 -35.83 -42.40
C LEU A 136 25.30 -35.12 -43.23
N VAL A 137 25.32 -33.78 -43.24
CA VAL A 137 25.57 -32.82 -44.36
C VAL A 137 25.73 -31.44 -43.73
#